data_AF-A0A3S0WR97-F1
#
_entry.id   AF-A0A3S0WR97-F1
#
_cell.length_a   1.000
_cell.length_b   1.000
_cell.length_c   1.000
_cell.angle_alpha   90.00
_cell.angle_beta   90.00
_cell.angle_gamma   90.00
#
_symmetry.space_group_name_H-M   'P 1'
#
loop_
_entity.id
_entity.type
_entity.pdbx_description
1 polymer ?
#
loop_
_entity_poly.entity_id
_entity_poly.type
_entity_poly.pdbx_seq_one_letter_code
_entity_poly.pdbx_strand_id
1 'polypeptide(L)'
;MHIMGDNGRATPALSRTNLDITGKGASLPRRAVLAVGVAALPLIAAVPGAPSTGTGDPDAALLRAWADYLTACRTMDRLPSGLSEEAYDPTLRLIREATDGLLSIPASTPRGVAVKLRWLWHRMLESREARAVIVHGLPMPDALLEDSRSRLVWDLIGEAERMGAVA
;
A
#
# COMPACT_ATOMS: atom_id res chain seq x y z
N MET A 1 -46.64 -17.43 -62.46
CA MET A 1 -46.31 -15.99 -62.33
C MET A 1 -45.25 -15.87 -61.26
N HIS A 2 -44.00 -15.67 -61.69
CA HIS A 2 -42.84 -15.40 -60.85
C HIS A 2 -43.08 -14.17 -59.97
N ILE A 3 -42.81 -14.25 -58.66
CA ILE A 3 -42.03 -13.22 -57.95
C ILE A 3 -41.17 -13.93 -56.89
N MET A 4 -39.88 -13.95 -57.19
CA MET A 4 -38.76 -14.14 -56.28
C MET A 4 -38.62 -12.82 -55.50
N GLY A 5 -38.69 -12.87 -54.17
CA GLY A 5 -38.62 -11.71 -53.29
C GLY A 5 -37.60 -11.94 -52.18
N ASP A 6 -36.43 -11.38 -52.40
CA ASP A 6 -35.27 -11.26 -51.53
C ASP A 6 -35.63 -10.69 -50.14
N ASN A 7 -35.54 -11.50 -49.08
CA ASN A 7 -35.61 -11.01 -47.70
C ASN A 7 -34.21 -10.59 -47.25
N GLY A 8 -33.83 -9.41 -47.73
CA GLY A 8 -32.66 -8.66 -47.32
C GLY A 8 -32.63 -8.40 -45.82
N ARG A 9 -31.42 -8.49 -45.27
CA ARG A 9 -31.01 -8.18 -43.90
C ARG A 9 -31.44 -6.78 -43.47
N ALA A 10 -31.92 -6.66 -42.23
CA ALA A 10 -31.72 -5.48 -41.40
C ALA A 10 -31.67 -5.89 -39.93
N THR A 11 -30.48 -6.25 -39.45
CA THR A 11 -30.15 -6.24 -38.02
C THR A 11 -30.30 -4.81 -37.49
N PRO A 12 -31.04 -4.57 -36.40
CA PRO A 12 -31.07 -3.25 -35.76
C PRO A 12 -29.68 -2.96 -35.21
N ALA A 13 -29.06 -1.91 -35.75
CA ALA A 13 -27.85 -1.32 -35.23
C ALA A 13 -28.12 -0.90 -33.78
N LEU A 14 -27.45 -1.57 -32.83
CA LEU A 14 -27.34 -1.08 -31.46
C LEU A 14 -26.57 0.24 -31.53
N SER A 15 -27.30 1.35 -31.38
CA SER A 15 -26.75 2.67 -31.10
C SER A 15 -25.86 2.57 -29.86
N ARG A 16 -24.56 2.38 -30.09
CA ARG A 16 -23.52 2.71 -29.14
C ARG A 16 -23.56 4.22 -28.98
N THR A 17 -24.26 4.69 -27.96
CA THR A 17 -23.95 5.99 -27.35
C THR A 17 -22.50 5.93 -26.89
N ASN A 18 -21.63 6.50 -27.73
CA ASN A 18 -20.29 6.91 -27.36
C ASN A 18 -20.42 7.89 -26.20
N LEU A 19 -20.17 7.42 -24.99
CA LEU A 19 -19.90 8.29 -23.86
C LEU A 19 -18.50 8.86 -24.08
N ASP A 20 -18.47 10.04 -24.68
CA ASP A 20 -17.29 10.87 -24.84
C ASP A 20 -16.81 11.29 -23.44
N ILE A 21 -15.95 10.49 -22.83
CA ILE A 21 -15.14 10.90 -21.67
C ILE A 21 -13.83 11.47 -22.21
N THR A 22 -13.92 12.58 -22.95
CA THR A 22 -12.80 13.48 -23.22
C THR A 22 -12.75 14.57 -22.15
N GLY A 23 -12.61 14.12 -20.89
CA GLY A 23 -12.14 14.98 -19.80
C GLY A 23 -10.63 15.12 -19.90
N LYS A 24 -10.16 16.31 -20.28
CA LYS A 24 -8.75 16.72 -20.35
C LYS A 24 -7.92 16.11 -19.22
N GLY A 25 -7.22 15.02 -19.52
CA GLY A 25 -6.17 14.48 -18.67
C GLY A 25 -5.02 15.47 -18.66
N ALA A 26 -4.88 16.21 -17.57
CA ALA A 26 -3.60 16.79 -17.19
C ALA A 26 -2.64 15.59 -17.03
N SER A 27 -1.88 15.31 -18.07
CA SER A 27 -0.82 14.33 -18.07
C SER A 27 0.25 14.79 -17.09
N LEU A 28 0.14 14.34 -15.84
CA LEU A 28 1.23 14.46 -14.89
C LEU A 28 2.44 13.69 -15.47
N PRO A 29 3.62 14.32 -15.56
CA PRO A 29 4.76 13.72 -16.22
C PRO A 29 5.18 12.44 -15.49
N ARG A 30 5.07 11.30 -16.19
CA ARG A 30 5.51 9.94 -15.80
C ARG A 30 7.03 9.80 -15.58
N ARG A 31 7.76 10.90 -15.32
CA ARG A 31 9.23 10.94 -15.23
C ARG A 31 9.78 11.63 -13.97
N ALA A 32 8.96 11.78 -12.92
CA ALA A 32 9.42 12.34 -11.64
C ALA A 32 9.49 11.31 -10.50
N VAL A 33 9.56 10.01 -10.80
CA VAL A 33 9.82 8.97 -9.79
C VAL A 33 10.93 8.07 -10.33
N LEU A 34 12.18 8.43 -10.09
CA LEU A 34 13.33 7.53 -10.14
C LEU A 34 14.58 8.25 -9.63
N ALA A 35 14.68 8.34 -8.30
CA ALA A 35 15.94 8.32 -7.58
C ALA A 35 15.68 8.01 -6.10
N VAL A 36 14.82 7.03 -5.79
CA VAL A 36 14.98 6.33 -4.52
C VAL A 36 16.07 5.32 -4.77
N GLY A 37 17.31 5.75 -4.51
CA GLY A 37 18.43 4.83 -4.42
C GLY A 37 17.99 3.68 -3.52
N VAL A 38 18.26 2.46 -3.95
CA VAL A 38 18.21 1.29 -3.09
C VAL A 38 19.24 1.56 -2.00
N ALA A 39 18.84 2.26 -0.95
CA ALA A 39 19.56 2.28 0.30
C ALA A 39 19.60 0.81 0.70
N ALA A 40 20.76 0.20 0.54
CA ALA A 40 21.07 -1.08 1.12
C ALA A 40 20.53 -1.02 2.54
N LEU A 41 19.45 -1.77 2.81
CA LEU A 41 19.00 -1.98 4.18
C LEU A 41 20.25 -2.54 4.86
N PRO A 42 20.89 -1.80 5.77
CA PRO A 42 22.01 -2.36 6.46
C PRO A 42 21.38 -3.44 7.32
N LEU A 43 21.56 -4.68 6.92
CA LEU A 43 21.38 -5.83 7.79
C LEU A 43 22.51 -5.69 8.82
N ILE A 44 22.35 -4.75 9.76
CA ILE A 44 23.34 -4.50 10.80
C ILE A 44 23.28 -5.73 11.68
N ALA A 45 24.21 -6.66 11.41
CA ALA A 45 24.64 -7.63 12.38
C ALA A 45 24.93 -6.85 13.67
N ALA A 46 24.24 -7.24 14.75
CA ALA A 46 24.31 -6.59 16.04
C ALA A 46 25.77 -6.27 16.43
N VAL A 47 26.13 -4.99 16.38
CA VAL A 47 27.37 -4.50 16.99
C VAL A 47 27.05 -4.27 18.46
N PRO A 48 27.61 -5.06 19.41
CA PRO A 48 27.43 -4.78 20.82
C PRO A 48 28.28 -3.55 21.16
N GLY A 49 27.63 -2.43 21.49
CA GLY A 49 28.31 -1.35 22.22
C GLY A 49 28.31 0.06 21.61
N ALA A 50 27.27 0.47 20.88
CA ALA A 50 27.01 1.89 20.73
C ALA A 50 26.16 2.37 21.94
N PRO A 51 26.59 3.43 22.69
CA PRO A 51 25.83 3.94 23.82
C PRO A 51 24.51 4.52 23.34
N SER A 52 23.42 3.81 23.65
CA SER A 52 22.04 4.18 23.33
C SER A 52 21.61 5.35 24.21
N THR A 53 21.72 6.57 23.70
CA THR A 53 21.12 7.74 24.36
C THR A 53 19.61 7.75 24.07
N GLY A 54 18.88 6.95 24.85
CA GLY A 54 17.41 6.81 24.80
C GLY A 54 16.99 5.37 25.06
N THR A 55 16.80 5.02 26.33
CA THR A 55 16.52 3.68 26.87
C THR A 55 15.08 3.21 26.57
N GLY A 56 14.65 3.25 25.31
CA GLY A 56 13.39 2.69 24.85
C GLY A 56 13.60 1.38 24.10
N ASP A 57 12.71 0.42 24.28
CA ASP A 57 12.64 -0.78 23.44
C ASP A 57 12.38 -0.33 21.97
N PRO A 58 13.33 -0.53 21.04
CA PRO A 58 13.18 -0.08 19.66
C PRO A 58 11.98 -0.73 18.96
N ASP A 59 11.66 -1.99 19.28
CA ASP A 59 10.51 -2.66 18.70
C ASP A 59 9.19 -2.10 19.24
N ALA A 60 9.14 -1.69 20.51
CA ALA A 60 7.99 -0.97 21.06
C ALA A 60 7.78 0.39 20.35
N ALA A 61 8.86 1.12 20.07
CA ALA A 61 8.79 2.37 19.30
C ALA A 61 8.33 2.11 17.85
N LEU A 62 8.80 1.04 17.22
CA LEU A 62 8.39 0.64 15.87
C LEU A 62 6.91 0.26 15.80
N LEU A 63 6.41 -0.50 16.78
CA LEU A 63 4.99 -0.85 16.89
C LEU A 63 4.11 0.38 17.11
N ARG A 64 4.59 1.36 17.88
CA ARG A 64 3.89 2.64 18.06
C ARG A 64 3.82 3.43 16.76
N ALA A 65 4.93 3.59 16.05
CA ALA A 65 4.97 4.25 14.74
C ALA A 65 4.04 3.57 13.73
N TRP A 66 3.96 2.23 13.76
CA TRP A 66 3.02 1.47 12.94
C TRP A 66 1.56 1.76 13.28
N ALA A 67 1.22 1.78 14.57
CA ALA A 67 -0.14 2.11 15.01
C ALA A 67 -0.54 3.55 14.63
N ASP A 68 0.38 4.50 14.76
CA ASP A 68 0.18 5.89 14.38
C ASP A 68 -0.02 6.01 12.86
N TYR A 69 0.78 5.30 12.06
CA TYR A 69 0.64 5.21 10.61
C TYR A 69 -0.73 4.65 10.19
N LEU A 70 -1.16 3.53 10.77
CA LEU A 70 -2.47 2.93 10.49
C LEU A 70 -3.62 3.84 10.88
N THR A 71 -3.48 4.60 11.97
CA THR A 71 -4.47 5.57 12.41
C THR A 71 -4.56 6.73 11.43
N ALA A 72 -3.43 7.32 11.04
CA ALA A 72 -3.39 8.42 10.08
C ALA A 72 -3.93 8.01 8.70
N CYS A 73 -3.62 6.80 8.23
CA CYS A 73 -4.18 6.26 6.99
C CYS A 73 -5.71 6.10 7.06
N ARG A 74 -6.24 5.58 8.18
CA ARG A 74 -7.70 5.44 8.38
C ARG A 74 -8.39 6.79 8.51
N THR A 75 -7.74 7.78 9.09
CA THR A 75 -8.22 9.16 9.12
C THR A 75 -8.30 9.72 7.70
N MET A 76 -7.24 9.55 6.90
CA MET A 76 -7.22 9.96 5.49
C MET A 76 -8.38 9.35 4.69
N ASP A 77 -8.64 8.05 4.86
CA ASP A 77 -9.71 7.34 4.13
C ASP A 77 -11.13 7.81 4.51
N ARG A 78 -11.29 8.52 5.63
CA ARG A 78 -12.58 9.06 6.10
C ARG A 78 -12.79 10.53 5.71
N LEU A 79 -11.76 11.21 5.22
CA LEU A 79 -11.89 12.60 4.79
C LEU A 79 -12.81 12.68 3.56
N PRO A 80 -13.72 13.68 3.50
CA PRO A 80 -14.52 13.92 2.31
C PRO A 80 -13.66 14.10 1.05
N SER A 81 -14.11 13.57 -0.07
CA SER A 81 -13.52 13.88 -1.36
C SER A 81 -13.73 15.36 -1.71
N GLY A 82 -12.80 15.95 -2.45
CA GLY A 82 -12.90 17.33 -2.94
C GLY A 82 -12.51 18.42 -1.94
N LEU A 83 -12.00 18.07 -0.75
CA LEU A 83 -11.34 19.03 0.13
C LEU A 83 -10.13 19.70 -0.54
N SER A 84 -9.76 20.89 -0.06
CA SER A 84 -8.52 21.56 -0.46
C SER A 84 -7.30 20.77 0.02
N GLU A 85 -6.16 20.95 -0.65
CA GLU A 85 -4.88 20.36 -0.25
C GLU A 85 -4.48 20.75 1.18
N GLU A 86 -4.70 22.02 1.56
CA GLU A 86 -4.46 22.54 2.92
C GLU A 86 -5.25 21.78 3.98
N ALA A 87 -6.45 21.31 3.65
CA ALA A 87 -7.26 20.50 4.58
C ALA A 87 -6.73 19.07 4.74
N TYR A 88 -5.99 18.54 3.76
CA TYR A 88 -5.32 17.24 3.86
C TYR A 88 -3.96 17.32 4.56
N ASP A 89 -3.28 18.48 4.52
CA ASP A 89 -1.89 18.63 5.00
C ASP A 89 -1.65 18.12 6.43
N PRO A 90 -2.53 18.38 7.43
CA PRO A 90 -2.34 17.84 8.78
C PRO A 90 -2.26 16.31 8.81
N THR A 91 -3.10 15.63 8.03
CA THR A 91 -3.13 14.16 7.98
C THR A 91 -1.94 13.63 7.17
N LEU A 92 -1.56 14.31 6.08
CA LEU A 92 -0.36 13.96 5.31
C LEU A 92 0.92 14.12 6.14
N ARG A 93 0.99 15.12 7.01
CA ARG A 93 2.09 15.29 7.96
C ARG A 93 2.17 14.12 8.94
N LEU A 94 1.05 13.70 9.53
CA LEU A 94 1.03 12.53 10.42
C LEU A 94 1.48 11.24 9.72
N ILE A 95 1.06 11.03 8.47
CA ILE A 95 1.51 9.88 7.66
C ILE A 95 3.01 9.95 7.41
N ARG A 96 3.56 11.13 7.09
CA ARG A 96 5.00 11.35 6.89
C ARG A 96 5.80 11.07 8.16
N GLU A 97 5.43 11.69 9.27
CA GLU A 97 6.11 11.52 10.56
C GLU A 97 6.11 10.05 11.01
N ALA A 98 4.99 9.35 10.89
CA ALA A 98 4.91 7.93 11.23
C ALA A 98 5.76 7.06 10.27
N THR A 99 5.80 7.40 8.98
CA THR A 99 6.64 6.72 7.99
C THR A 99 8.13 6.92 8.27
N ASP A 100 8.54 8.14 8.62
CA ASP A 100 9.93 8.43 9.00
C ASP A 100 10.34 7.62 10.24
N GLY A 101 9.43 7.46 11.21
CA GLY A 101 9.61 6.57 12.36
C GLY A 101 9.81 5.10 11.94
N LEU A 102 8.94 4.57 11.09
CA LEU A 102 9.03 3.18 10.59
C LEU A 102 10.36 2.90 9.87
N LEU A 103 10.86 3.88 9.12
CA LEU A 103 12.10 3.77 8.37
C LEU A 103 13.34 3.87 9.26
N SER A 104 13.35 4.83 10.19
CA SER A 104 14.51 5.13 11.03
C SER A 104 14.73 4.16 12.19
N ILE A 105 13.67 3.57 12.73
CA ILE A 105 13.76 2.65 13.87
C ILE A 105 14.15 1.24 13.38
N PRO A 106 15.25 0.63 13.87
CA PRO A 106 15.60 -0.74 13.51
C PRO A 106 14.64 -1.75 14.16
N ALA A 107 14.33 -2.84 13.46
CA ALA A 107 13.63 -3.97 14.05
C ALA A 107 14.66 -4.90 14.70
N SER A 108 14.47 -5.25 15.98
CA SER A 108 15.36 -6.18 16.71
C SER A 108 14.66 -7.49 17.09
N THR A 109 13.34 -7.56 16.91
CA THR A 109 12.53 -8.76 17.13
C THR A 109 11.84 -9.24 15.85
N PRO A 110 11.40 -10.53 15.78
CA PRO A 110 10.54 -11.00 14.70
C PRO A 110 9.27 -10.15 14.52
N ARG A 111 8.70 -9.66 15.62
CA ARG A 111 7.51 -8.79 15.59
C ARG A 111 7.80 -7.45 14.91
N GLY A 112 8.96 -6.84 15.16
CA GLY A 112 9.39 -5.64 14.43
C GLY A 112 9.67 -5.91 12.96
N VAL A 113 10.24 -7.07 12.62
CA VAL A 113 10.44 -7.48 11.22
C VAL A 113 9.10 -7.58 10.48
N ALA A 114 8.08 -8.18 11.11
CA ALA A 114 6.74 -8.26 10.52
C ALA A 114 6.15 -6.87 10.19
N VAL A 115 6.35 -5.88 11.07
CA VAL A 115 5.93 -4.49 10.83
C VAL A 115 6.62 -3.91 9.58
N LYS A 116 7.94 -4.06 9.46
CA LYS A 116 8.68 -3.55 8.30
C LYS A 116 8.27 -4.24 7.00
N LEU A 117 8.02 -5.55 7.05
CA LEU A 117 7.53 -6.31 5.90
C LEU A 117 6.14 -5.85 5.47
N ARG A 118 5.21 -5.64 6.42
CA ARG A 118 3.86 -5.09 6.15
C ARG A 118 3.94 -3.72 5.46
N TRP A 119 4.79 -2.83 5.97
CA TRP A 119 5.00 -1.52 5.36
C TRP A 119 5.59 -1.63 3.94
N LEU A 120 6.63 -2.43 3.76
CA LEU A 120 7.28 -2.63 2.46
C LEU A 120 6.30 -3.23 1.43
N TRP A 121 5.52 -4.23 1.84
CA TRP A 121 4.51 -4.84 0.97
C TRP A 121 3.45 -3.83 0.55
N HIS A 122 2.96 -3.01 1.49
CA HIS A 122 2.02 -1.93 1.19
C HIS A 122 2.59 -0.92 0.18
N ARG A 123 3.86 -0.53 0.33
CA ARG A 123 4.56 0.38 -0.60
C ARG A 123 4.87 -0.25 -1.96
N MET A 124 5.05 -1.56 -2.03
CA MET A 124 5.32 -2.26 -3.28
C MET A 124 4.08 -2.36 -4.17
N LEU A 125 2.91 -2.59 -3.56
CA LEU A 125 1.66 -2.80 -4.32
C LEU A 125 0.96 -1.49 -4.66
N GLU A 126 1.00 -0.49 -3.78
CA GLU A 126 0.26 0.78 -3.88
C GLU A 126 -1.20 0.61 -4.35
N SER A 127 -1.82 -0.54 -4.03
CA SER A 127 -3.15 -0.93 -4.50
C SER A 127 -4.20 -0.75 -3.41
N ARG A 128 -5.47 -0.62 -3.84
CA ARG A 128 -6.62 -0.51 -2.93
C ARG A 128 -6.80 -1.79 -2.11
N GLU A 129 -6.53 -2.93 -2.72
CA GLU A 129 -6.60 -4.27 -2.12
C GLU A 129 -5.55 -4.43 -1.01
N ALA A 130 -4.30 -4.07 -1.29
CA ALA A 130 -3.24 -4.10 -0.28
C ALA A 130 -3.54 -3.15 0.88
N ARG A 131 -4.08 -1.96 0.58
CA ARG A 131 -4.53 -1.00 1.59
C ARG A 131 -5.65 -1.56 2.46
N ALA A 132 -6.65 -2.22 1.86
CA ALA A 132 -7.75 -2.87 2.58
C ALA A 132 -7.23 -3.89 3.60
N VAL A 133 -6.28 -4.74 3.20
CA VAL A 133 -5.68 -5.75 4.10
C VAL A 133 -4.85 -5.10 5.20
N ILE A 134 -3.94 -4.18 4.83
CA ILE A 134 -2.95 -3.65 5.76
C ILE A 134 -3.51 -2.59 6.70
N VAL A 135 -4.26 -1.63 6.15
CA VAL A 135 -4.76 -0.47 6.89
C VAL A 135 -6.02 -0.82 7.70
N HIS A 136 -6.88 -1.67 7.13
CA HIS A 136 -8.19 -2.00 7.71
C HIS A 136 -8.28 -3.41 8.27
N GLY A 137 -7.24 -4.24 8.13
CA GLY A 137 -7.22 -5.61 8.66
C GLY A 137 -8.19 -6.55 7.95
N LEU A 138 -8.55 -6.26 6.70
CA LEU A 138 -9.45 -7.10 5.92
C LEU A 138 -8.74 -8.40 5.47
N PRO A 139 -9.49 -9.49 5.21
CA PRO A 139 -8.93 -10.73 4.68
C PRO A 139 -8.18 -10.50 3.36
N MET A 140 -7.15 -11.30 3.11
CA MET A 140 -6.40 -11.27 1.85
C MET A 140 -7.33 -11.65 0.68
N PRO A 141 -7.50 -10.80 -0.35
CA PRO A 141 -8.25 -11.15 -1.55
C PRO A 141 -7.55 -12.23 -2.37
N ASP A 142 -8.32 -13.10 -3.04
CA ASP A 142 -7.80 -14.19 -3.88
C ASP A 142 -6.78 -13.70 -4.93
N ALA A 143 -7.04 -12.55 -5.55
CA ALA A 143 -6.14 -11.95 -6.53
C ALA A 143 -4.72 -11.68 -5.97
N LEU A 144 -4.59 -11.37 -4.68
CA LEU A 144 -3.29 -11.19 -4.02
C LEU A 144 -2.67 -12.53 -3.55
N LEU A 145 -3.49 -13.56 -3.32
CA LEU A 145 -3.01 -14.91 -3.00
C LEU A 145 -2.47 -15.63 -4.25
N GLU A 146 -3.05 -15.35 -5.42
CA GLU A 146 -2.61 -15.89 -6.71
C GLU A 146 -1.29 -15.26 -7.18
N ASP A 147 -1.00 -14.02 -6.79
CA ASP A 147 0.30 -13.39 -7.04
C ASP A 147 1.38 -13.99 -6.12
N SER A 148 2.29 -14.77 -6.71
CA SER A 148 3.32 -15.50 -5.96
C SER A 148 4.23 -14.59 -5.12
N ARG A 149 4.46 -13.34 -5.55
CA ARG A 149 5.27 -12.38 -4.78
C ARG A 149 4.53 -11.89 -3.55
N SER A 150 3.27 -11.51 -3.69
CA SER A 150 2.42 -11.09 -2.58
C SER A 150 2.22 -12.20 -1.57
N ARG A 151 1.96 -13.44 -2.04
CA ARG A 151 1.89 -14.62 -1.17
C ARG A 151 3.19 -14.86 -0.40
N LEU A 152 4.34 -14.82 -1.07
CA LEU A 152 5.64 -15.00 -0.40
C LEU A 152 5.86 -13.97 0.72
N VAL A 153 5.60 -12.69 0.46
CA VAL A 153 5.78 -11.65 1.46
C VAL A 153 4.78 -11.82 2.62
N TRP A 154 3.54 -12.22 2.32
CA TRP A 154 2.54 -12.51 3.34
C TRP A 154 2.91 -13.70 4.23
N ASP A 155 3.44 -14.77 3.64
CA ASP A 155 3.92 -15.94 4.38
C ASP A 155 5.09 -15.58 5.31
N LEU A 156 6.01 -14.73 4.85
CA LEU A 156 7.12 -14.20 5.67
C LEU A 156 6.62 -13.33 6.83
N ILE A 157 5.60 -12.50 6.61
CA ILE A 157 4.95 -11.73 7.68
C ILE A 157 4.37 -12.70 8.72
N GLY A 158 3.62 -13.71 8.28
CA GLY A 158 2.99 -14.69 9.17
C GLY A 158 4.02 -15.50 9.97
N GLU A 159 5.15 -15.86 9.37
CA GLU A 159 6.22 -16.56 10.07
C GLU A 159 6.90 -15.67 11.12
N ALA A 160 7.19 -14.41 10.78
CA ALA A 160 7.74 -13.44 11.71
C ALA A 160 6.80 -13.19 12.91
N GLU A 161 5.49 -13.15 12.68
CA GLU A 161 4.48 -13.04 13.74
C GLU A 161 4.42 -14.28 14.63
N ARG A 162 4.51 -15.48 14.05
CA ARG A 162 4.56 -16.74 14.81
C ARG A 162 5.81 -16.82 15.68
N MET A 163 6.98 -16.49 15.15
CA MET A 163 8.22 -16.45 15.92
C MET A 163 8.14 -15.47 17.10
N GLY A 164 7.49 -14.32 16.90
CA GLY A 164 7.29 -13.32 17.95
C GLY A 164 6.23 -13.67 18.99
N ALA A 165 5.39 -14.68 18.76
CA ALA A 165 4.37 -15.13 19.71
C ALA A 165 4.88 -16.21 20.69
N VAL A 166 6.03 -16.83 20.38
CA VAL A 166 6.65 -17.89 21.18
C VAL A 166 7.73 -17.36 22.13
N ALA A 167 8.21 -16.14 21.89
CA ALA A 167 9.23 -15.45 22.70
C ALA A 167 8.61 -14.70 23.89
#